data_AF-A0A257X2F9-F1
#
_entry.id   AF-A0A257X2F9-F1
#
_cell.length_a   1.000
_cell.length_b   1.000
_cell.length_c   1.000
_cell.angle_alpha   90.00
_cell.angle_beta   90.00
_cell.angle_gamma   90.00
#
_symmetry.space_group_name_H-M   'P 1'
#
loop_
_entity.id
_entity.type
_entity.pdbx_description
1 polymer ?
#
loop_
_entity_poly.entity_id
_entity_poly.type
_entity_poly.pdbx_seq_one_letter_code
_entity_poly.pdbx_strand_id
1 'polypeptide(L)'
;MSRIDRRAYLKGLGVSLALPLLDSQGWAGTSKGKTPKPPVRLGFMYMPHGVIMDQFWPASAGSFLSSPPPALESLRPVLHQCVLMKGISGVPIAPFNGAPHALELSTWLTAMLPAADKRNEINIAISADQIAANHVGAFTALPSLELATMPQTWKENQEGLNEGYYSHCSFRSPTQAVPAEVNPRNVLYRLFNKQDQGGAARD
;
A
#
# COMPACT_ATOMS: atom_id res chain seq x y z
N MET A 1 -54.27 -12.74 30.43
CA MET A 1 -53.31 -12.94 29.32
C MET A 1 -52.39 -11.74 29.25
N SER A 2 -51.15 -11.87 29.71
CA SER A 2 -50.15 -10.80 29.69
C SER A 2 -49.73 -10.54 28.23
N ARG A 3 -49.94 -9.31 27.74
CA ARG A 3 -49.48 -8.88 26.41
C ARG A 3 -47.98 -8.62 26.50
N ILE A 4 -47.20 -9.38 25.73
CA ILE A 4 -45.76 -9.16 25.60
C ILE A 4 -45.54 -7.72 25.10
N ASP A 5 -44.73 -6.96 25.83
CA ASP A 5 -44.39 -5.59 25.46
C ASP A 5 -43.65 -5.58 24.12
N ARG A 6 -44.21 -4.87 23.13
CA ARG A 6 -43.62 -4.74 21.78
C ARG A 6 -42.17 -4.29 21.84
N ARG A 7 -41.80 -3.48 22.85
CA ARG A 7 -40.41 -3.04 23.04
C ARG A 7 -39.48 -4.17 23.45
N ALA A 8 -39.95 -5.11 24.27
CA ALA A 8 -39.19 -6.30 24.65
C ALA A 8 -38.99 -7.24 23.45
N TYR A 9 -40.03 -7.41 22.62
CA TYR A 9 -39.96 -8.22 21.41
C TYR A 9 -38.99 -7.66 20.37
N LEU A 10 -39.01 -6.34 20.12
CA LEU A 10 -38.10 -5.69 19.19
C LEU A 10 -36.64 -5.68 19.67
N LYS A 11 -36.40 -5.53 20.98
CA LYS A 11 -35.06 -5.66 21.57
C LYS A 11 -34.52 -7.09 21.45
N GLY A 12 -35.36 -8.10 21.68
CA GLY A 12 -35.00 -9.51 21.52
C GLY A 12 -34.65 -9.85 20.06
N LEU A 13 -35.42 -9.35 19.10
CA LEU A 13 -35.14 -9.49 17.66
C LEU A 13 -33.81 -8.84 17.26
N GLY A 14 -33.52 -7.63 17.77
CA GLY A 14 -32.23 -6.96 17.54
C GLY A 14 -31.04 -7.77 18.04
N VAL A 15 -31.15 -8.39 19.22
CA VAL A 15 -30.12 -9.28 19.78
C VAL A 15 -29.96 -10.56 18.94
N SER A 16 -31.06 -11.12 18.42
CA SER A 16 -31.02 -12.33 17.58
C SER A 16 -30.40 -12.11 16.20
N LEU A 17 -30.41 -10.87 15.68
CA LEU A 17 -29.69 -10.50 14.46
C LEU A 17 -28.24 -10.09 14.76
N ALA A 18 -27.99 -9.51 15.94
CA ALA A 18 -26.65 -9.16 16.40
C ALA A 18 -25.79 -10.38 16.75
N LEU A 19 -26.37 -11.49 17.25
CA LEU A 19 -25.62 -12.71 17.59
C LEU A 19 -24.92 -13.34 16.37
N PRO A 20 -25.60 -13.60 15.24
CA PRO A 20 -24.96 -14.10 14.02
C PRO A 20 -23.95 -13.10 13.44
N LEU A 21 -24.18 -11.80 13.61
CA LEU A 21 -23.24 -10.76 13.20
C LEU A 21 -22.00 -10.70 14.11
N LEU A 22 -22.15 -10.99 15.40
CA LEU A 22 -21.02 -11.18 16.33
C LEU A 22 -20.22 -12.43 15.99
N ASP A 23 -20.90 -13.53 15.63
CA ASP A 23 -20.24 -14.73 15.10
C ASP A 23 -19.55 -14.46 13.76
N SER A 24 -20.07 -13.52 12.94
CA SER A 24 -19.44 -13.11 11.68
C SER A 24 -18.24 -12.16 11.85
N GLN A 25 -18.17 -11.43 12.97
CA GLN A 25 -16.97 -10.68 13.38
C GLN A 25 -15.98 -11.55 14.15
N GLY A 26 -16.36 -12.81 14.42
CA GLY A 26 -15.47 -13.86 14.86
C GLY A 26 -14.51 -14.26 13.75
N TRP A 27 -13.37 -13.58 13.68
CA TRP A 27 -12.08 -14.24 13.45
C TRP A 27 -11.82 -15.24 14.60
N ALA A 28 -12.72 -16.20 14.77
CA ALA A 28 -12.70 -17.27 15.76
C ALA A 28 -13.27 -18.57 15.16
N GLY A 29 -13.53 -18.58 13.83
CA GLY A 29 -13.63 -19.80 13.04
C GLY A 29 -12.25 -20.44 12.80
N THR A 30 -11.43 -20.60 13.83
CA THR A 30 -10.40 -21.64 13.78
C THR A 30 -11.17 -22.96 13.84
N SER A 31 -11.37 -23.59 12.68
CA SER A 31 -11.61 -25.03 12.60
C SER A 31 -10.68 -25.70 13.62
N LYS A 32 -11.26 -26.31 14.67
CA LYS A 32 -10.51 -27.06 15.69
C LYS A 32 -9.47 -27.93 14.96
N GLY A 33 -8.18 -27.60 15.13
CA GLY A 33 -7.07 -28.39 14.60
C GLY A 33 -6.19 -27.76 13.51
N LYS A 34 -6.50 -26.58 12.95
CA LYS A 34 -5.55 -25.86 12.07
C LYS A 34 -5.12 -24.56 12.72
N THR A 35 -3.82 -24.44 13.02
CA THR A 35 -3.20 -23.16 13.36
C THR A 35 -3.48 -22.17 12.21
N PRO A 36 -4.10 -21.00 12.49
CA PRO A 36 -4.37 -20.03 11.44
C PRO A 36 -3.05 -19.62 10.78
N LYS A 37 -2.97 -19.83 9.47
CA LYS A 37 -1.79 -19.43 8.69
C LYS A 37 -1.75 -17.90 8.67
N PRO A 38 -0.60 -17.26 8.94
CA PRO A 38 -0.51 -15.81 8.83
C PRO A 38 -0.90 -15.37 7.40
N PRO A 39 -1.62 -14.24 7.25
CA PRO A 39 -2.00 -13.75 5.94
C PRO A 39 -0.75 -13.46 5.11
N VAL A 40 -0.77 -13.88 3.85
CA VAL A 40 0.28 -13.52 2.88
C VAL A 40 0.18 -12.02 2.61
N ARG A 41 1.31 -11.32 2.66
CA ARG A 41 1.40 -9.88 2.41
C ARG A 41 2.15 -9.63 1.12
N LEU A 42 1.76 -8.56 0.43
CA LEU A 42 2.44 -8.05 -0.75
C LEU A 42 3.14 -6.74 -0.37
N GLY A 43 4.37 -6.54 -0.85
CA GLY A 43 5.15 -5.33 -0.62
C GLY A 43 5.69 -4.78 -1.92
N PHE A 44 5.60 -3.47 -2.08
CA PHE A 44 6.22 -2.72 -3.16
C PHE A 44 7.25 -1.77 -2.54
N MET A 45 8.48 -1.77 -3.08
CA MET A 45 9.54 -0.90 -2.60
C MET A 45 10.08 -0.08 -3.75
N TYR A 46 10.00 1.25 -3.59
CA TYR A 46 10.44 2.21 -4.57
C TYR A 46 11.87 2.68 -4.25
N MET A 47 12.71 2.78 -5.28
CA MET A 47 14.08 3.31 -5.18
C MET A 47 14.18 4.54 -6.09
N PRO A 48 13.91 5.75 -5.58
CA PRO A 48 13.96 6.95 -6.41
C PRO A 48 15.38 7.20 -6.92
N HIS A 49 15.52 7.81 -8.10
CA HIS A 49 16.81 8.16 -8.73
C HIS A 49 17.68 6.98 -9.19
N GLY A 50 17.17 5.76 -9.10
CA GLY A 50 17.85 4.57 -9.61
C GLY A 50 18.95 4.04 -8.68
N VAL A 51 19.93 3.37 -9.29
CA VAL A 51 20.96 2.58 -8.60
C VAL A 51 22.31 2.76 -9.27
N ILE A 52 23.39 2.47 -8.53
CA ILE A 52 24.72 2.37 -9.13
C ILE A 52 24.76 1.10 -9.98
N MET A 53 24.66 1.25 -11.29
CA MET A 53 24.41 0.14 -12.22
C MET A 53 25.44 -0.99 -12.11
N ASP A 54 26.72 -0.65 -12.01
CA ASP A 54 27.83 -1.61 -11.90
C ASP A 54 27.85 -2.36 -10.55
N GLN A 55 27.12 -1.85 -9.55
CA GLN A 55 27.00 -2.48 -8.23
C GLN A 55 25.64 -3.15 -8.00
N PHE A 56 24.68 -2.96 -8.92
CA PHE A 56 23.32 -3.49 -8.81
C PHE A 56 23.05 -4.67 -9.75
N TRP A 57 23.65 -4.65 -10.95
CA TRP A 57 23.46 -5.73 -11.92
C TRP A 57 24.56 -6.79 -11.81
N PRO A 58 24.22 -8.09 -11.85
CA PRO A 58 25.23 -9.14 -11.95
C PRO A 58 25.93 -9.08 -13.31
N ALA A 59 27.17 -9.56 -13.37
CA ALA A 59 27.96 -9.63 -14.61
C ALA A 59 27.27 -10.48 -15.70
N SER A 60 26.51 -11.50 -15.30
CA SER A 60 25.67 -12.30 -16.18
C SER A 60 24.44 -12.82 -15.43
N ALA A 61 23.39 -13.24 -16.15
CA ALA A 61 22.23 -13.87 -15.52
C ALA A 61 22.60 -15.11 -14.69
N GLY A 62 23.55 -15.93 -15.20
CA GLY A 62 24.03 -17.13 -14.51
C GLY A 62 24.84 -16.86 -13.24
N SER A 63 25.43 -15.67 -13.09
CA SER A 63 26.20 -15.31 -11.90
C SER A 63 25.34 -14.76 -10.77
N PHE A 64 24.06 -14.47 -11.01
CA PHE A 64 23.18 -13.82 -10.02
C PHE A 64 23.14 -14.56 -8.68
N LEU A 65 23.02 -15.90 -8.69
CA LEU A 65 22.90 -16.69 -7.45
C LEU A 65 24.25 -17.02 -6.80
N SER A 66 25.31 -17.20 -7.59
CA SER A 66 26.63 -17.61 -7.09
C SER A 66 27.47 -16.43 -6.62
N SER A 67 27.39 -15.32 -7.35
CA SER A 67 28.16 -14.10 -7.13
C SER A 67 27.22 -12.88 -7.29
N PRO A 68 26.30 -12.66 -6.35
CA PRO A 68 25.41 -11.50 -6.38
C PRO A 68 26.22 -10.19 -6.36
N PRO A 69 25.67 -9.12 -6.96
CA PRO A 69 26.31 -7.82 -6.96
C PRO A 69 26.25 -7.18 -5.56
N PRO A 70 27.20 -6.31 -5.19
CA PRO A 70 27.32 -5.78 -3.82
C PRO A 70 26.06 -5.17 -3.24
N ALA A 71 25.25 -4.48 -4.06
CA ALA A 71 24.00 -3.86 -3.60
C ALA A 71 22.93 -4.88 -3.16
N LEU A 72 23.04 -6.14 -3.59
CA LEU A 72 22.09 -7.22 -3.30
C LEU A 72 22.67 -8.28 -2.33
N GLU A 73 23.88 -8.05 -1.81
CA GLU A 73 24.58 -8.99 -0.93
C GLU A 73 23.77 -9.29 0.35
N SER A 74 23.05 -8.30 0.87
CA SER A 74 22.17 -8.45 2.05
C SER A 74 20.99 -9.41 1.81
N LEU A 75 20.62 -9.67 0.55
CA LEU A 75 19.57 -10.60 0.17
C LEU A 75 20.07 -12.05 0.04
N ARG A 76 21.37 -12.33 0.22
CA ARG A 76 21.95 -13.67 0.10
C ARG A 76 21.14 -14.78 0.78
N PRO A 77 20.57 -14.61 1.99
CA PRO A 77 19.75 -15.65 2.65
C PRO A 77 18.49 -16.04 1.87
N VAL A 78 17.94 -15.14 1.06
CA VAL A 78 16.68 -15.32 0.31
C VAL A 78 16.85 -15.20 -1.20
N LEU A 79 18.08 -15.06 -1.69
CA LEU A 79 18.40 -14.75 -3.08
C LEU A 79 17.86 -15.79 -4.07
N HIS A 80 17.79 -17.06 -3.66
CA HIS A 80 17.20 -18.17 -4.41
C HIS A 80 15.67 -18.03 -4.63
N GLN A 81 15.01 -17.11 -3.92
CA GLN A 81 13.59 -16.77 -4.06
C GLN A 81 13.40 -15.47 -4.86
N CYS A 82 14.49 -14.82 -5.27
CA CYS A 82 14.45 -13.54 -5.99
C CYS A 82 14.57 -13.77 -7.49
N VAL A 83 13.86 -12.94 -8.26
CA VAL A 83 14.05 -12.78 -9.69
C VAL A 83 14.49 -11.35 -9.94
N LEU A 84 15.59 -11.18 -10.68
CA LEU A 84 16.07 -9.88 -11.11
C LEU A 84 15.80 -9.74 -12.62
N MET A 85 14.94 -8.80 -12.99
CA MET A 85 14.51 -8.59 -14.38
C MET A 85 15.03 -7.27 -14.92
N LYS A 86 15.65 -7.29 -16.10
CA LYS A 86 16.16 -6.12 -16.83
C LYS A 86 15.38 -5.92 -18.13
N GLY A 87 15.33 -4.68 -18.61
CA GLY A 87 14.74 -4.36 -19.92
C GLY A 87 13.23 -4.09 -19.89
N ILE A 88 12.66 -3.90 -18.71
CA ILE A 88 11.29 -3.40 -18.57
C ILE A 88 11.34 -1.88 -18.74
N SER A 89 10.51 -1.35 -19.64
CA SER A 89 10.26 0.08 -19.77
C SER A 89 8.81 0.36 -19.42
N GLY A 90 8.54 1.56 -18.90
CA GLY A 90 7.19 2.02 -18.61
C GLY A 90 6.40 2.35 -19.87
N VAL A 91 5.25 2.99 -19.68
CA VAL A 91 4.44 3.51 -20.79
C VAL A 91 5.15 4.67 -21.50
N PRO A 92 4.95 4.86 -22.82
CA PRO A 92 5.41 6.06 -23.51
C PRO A 92 4.92 7.32 -22.81
N ILE A 93 5.80 8.31 -22.64
CA ILE A 93 5.55 9.46 -21.77
C ILE A 93 4.86 10.65 -22.43
N ALA A 94 4.71 10.64 -23.77
CA ALA A 94 4.01 11.69 -24.49
C ALA A 94 2.51 11.71 -24.09
N PRO A 95 1.90 12.89 -23.90
CA PRO A 95 2.42 14.23 -24.23
C PRO A 95 3.27 14.90 -23.12
N PHE A 96 3.52 14.26 -21.98
CA PHE A 96 4.14 14.87 -20.80
C PHE A 96 5.67 14.71 -20.78
N ASN A 97 6.34 14.99 -21.90
CA ASN A 97 7.78 14.77 -22.05
C ASN A 97 8.62 15.60 -21.05
N GLY A 98 8.11 16.74 -20.56
CA GLY A 98 8.75 17.58 -19.55
C GLY A 98 8.35 17.27 -18.11
N ALA A 99 7.72 16.12 -17.82
CA ALA A 99 7.26 15.77 -16.46
C ALA A 99 7.87 14.50 -15.88
N PRO A 100 9.21 14.35 -15.86
CA PRO A 100 9.84 13.11 -15.43
C PRO A 100 9.52 12.74 -13.98
N HIS A 101 9.51 13.69 -13.05
CA HIS A 101 9.28 13.39 -11.62
C HIS A 101 7.82 13.01 -11.35
N ALA A 102 6.88 13.73 -11.97
CA ALA A 102 5.46 13.40 -11.86
C ALA A 102 5.16 12.03 -12.47
N LEU A 103 5.78 11.69 -13.61
CA LEU A 103 5.57 10.41 -14.27
C LEU A 103 6.29 9.25 -13.58
N GLU A 104 7.49 9.43 -13.04
CA GLU A 104 8.25 8.37 -12.36
C GLU A 104 7.42 7.78 -11.21
N LEU A 105 6.82 8.64 -10.38
CA LEU A 105 5.98 8.22 -9.26
C LEU A 105 4.58 7.78 -9.68
N SER A 106 3.90 8.56 -10.52
CA SER A 106 2.51 8.27 -10.88
C SER A 106 2.36 7.00 -11.69
N THR A 107 3.33 6.68 -12.57
CA THR A 107 3.25 5.52 -13.46
C THR A 107 3.83 4.24 -12.85
N TRP A 108 4.62 4.31 -11.77
CA TRP A 108 5.33 3.15 -11.20
C TRP A 108 4.41 1.99 -10.83
N LEU A 109 3.30 2.26 -10.12
CA LEU A 109 2.32 1.23 -9.74
C LEU A 109 1.04 1.26 -10.57
N THR A 110 0.84 2.25 -11.43
CA THR A 110 -0.37 2.35 -12.27
C THR A 110 -0.16 1.86 -13.69
N ALA A 111 1.09 1.87 -14.17
CA ALA A 111 1.45 1.60 -15.56
C ALA A 111 0.60 2.38 -16.58
N MET A 112 0.16 3.58 -16.21
CA MET A 112 -0.77 4.43 -16.98
C MET A 112 -0.35 5.88 -16.82
N LEU A 113 -0.53 6.69 -17.88
CA LEU A 113 -0.33 8.13 -17.77
C LEU A 113 -1.52 8.80 -17.08
N PRO A 114 -1.30 9.95 -16.40
CA PRO A 114 -2.38 10.87 -16.06
C PRO A 114 -3.24 11.26 -17.27
N ALA A 115 -4.53 11.48 -17.06
CA ALA A 115 -5.42 11.90 -18.14
C ALA A 115 -5.04 13.31 -18.64
N ALA A 116 -4.71 13.42 -19.93
CA ALA A 116 -4.17 14.64 -20.53
C ALA A 116 -5.15 15.82 -20.61
N ASP A 117 -6.45 15.54 -20.56
CA ASP A 117 -7.55 16.52 -20.50
C ASP A 117 -7.84 17.02 -19.08
N LYS A 118 -7.23 16.41 -18.06
CA LYS A 118 -7.50 16.64 -16.63
C LYS A 118 -6.24 16.89 -15.83
N ARG A 119 -5.26 17.57 -16.44
CA ARG A 119 -3.90 17.68 -15.89
C ARG A 119 -3.86 18.25 -14.47
N ASN A 120 -4.69 19.25 -14.16
CA ASN A 120 -4.69 19.94 -12.87
C ASN A 120 -5.39 19.16 -11.74
N GLU A 121 -5.96 17.99 -12.01
CA GLU A 121 -6.56 17.10 -11.02
C GLU A 121 -5.90 15.72 -11.01
N ILE A 122 -6.11 14.93 -9.96
CA ILE A 122 -5.74 13.52 -9.96
C ILE A 122 -6.76 12.79 -10.84
N ASN A 123 -6.30 12.26 -11.96
CA ASN A 123 -7.04 11.36 -12.84
C ASN A 123 -6.09 10.32 -13.47
N ILE A 124 -5.98 9.14 -12.84
CA ILE A 124 -5.09 8.04 -13.28
C ILE A 124 -5.71 6.67 -12.93
N ALA A 125 -5.13 5.56 -13.36
CA ALA A 125 -5.61 4.23 -12.95
C ALA A 125 -5.40 3.96 -11.45
N ILE A 126 -6.18 3.04 -10.90
CA ILE A 126 -5.94 2.49 -9.55
C ILE A 126 -4.59 1.78 -9.55
N SER A 127 -3.76 2.04 -8.55
CA SER A 127 -2.42 1.46 -8.47
C SER A 127 -2.45 -0.02 -8.05
N ALA A 128 -1.44 -0.78 -8.45
CA ALA A 128 -1.36 -2.23 -8.24
C ALA A 128 -1.43 -2.63 -6.75
N ASP A 129 -0.85 -1.83 -5.86
CA ASP A 129 -0.95 -2.01 -4.41
C ASP A 129 -2.39 -1.83 -3.90
N GLN A 130 -3.14 -0.87 -4.43
CA GLN A 130 -4.54 -0.64 -4.04
C GLN A 130 -5.49 -1.67 -4.68
N ILE A 131 -5.19 -2.15 -5.89
CA ILE A 131 -5.88 -3.33 -6.47
C ILE A 131 -5.69 -4.55 -5.56
N ALA A 132 -4.46 -4.80 -5.10
CA ALA A 132 -4.18 -5.87 -4.16
C ALA A 132 -4.90 -5.65 -2.81
N ALA A 133 -4.86 -4.43 -2.26
CA ALA A 133 -5.53 -4.08 -1.00
C ALA A 133 -7.05 -4.31 -1.08
N ASN A 134 -7.69 -4.00 -2.20
CA ASN A 134 -9.11 -4.25 -2.42
C ASN A 134 -9.46 -5.75 -2.44
N HIS A 135 -8.51 -6.61 -2.84
CA HIS A 135 -8.74 -8.05 -2.92
C HIS A 135 -8.39 -8.80 -1.62
N VAL A 136 -7.25 -8.48 -1.00
CA VAL A 136 -6.75 -9.22 0.17
C VAL A 136 -6.83 -8.45 1.49
N GLY A 137 -7.11 -7.15 1.44
CA GLY A 137 -7.07 -6.27 2.62
C GLY A 137 -8.14 -6.59 3.67
N ALA A 138 -9.22 -7.29 3.30
CA ALA A 138 -10.21 -7.79 4.26
C ALA A 138 -9.64 -8.88 5.18
N PHE A 139 -8.53 -9.52 4.81
CA PHE A 139 -7.84 -10.55 5.60
C PHE A 139 -6.70 -9.99 6.44
N THR A 140 -6.50 -8.67 6.48
CA THR A 140 -5.43 -8.02 7.25
C THR A 140 -6.01 -6.91 8.13
N ALA A 141 -5.37 -6.65 9.27
CA ALA A 141 -5.83 -5.60 10.20
C ALA A 141 -5.80 -4.19 9.56
N LEU A 142 -4.84 -3.95 8.66
CA LEU A 142 -4.78 -2.79 7.79
C LEU A 142 -4.91 -3.29 6.35
N PRO A 143 -5.84 -2.78 5.53
CA PRO A 143 -5.96 -3.17 4.12
C PRO A 143 -4.70 -2.83 3.30
N SER A 144 -4.06 -1.71 3.63
CA SER A 144 -2.80 -1.25 3.05
C SER A 144 -2.03 -0.39 4.08
N LEU A 145 -0.72 -0.26 3.87
CA LEU A 145 0.17 0.58 4.66
C LEU A 145 1.24 1.20 3.77
N GLU A 146 1.03 2.45 3.41
CA GLU A 146 1.91 3.26 2.58
C GLU A 146 2.94 3.96 3.46
N LEU A 147 4.21 3.83 3.13
CA LEU A 147 5.35 4.35 3.89
C LEU A 147 6.26 5.16 2.99
N ALA A 148 6.80 6.26 3.53
CA ALA A 148 7.76 7.10 2.83
C ALA A 148 8.89 7.54 3.76
N THR A 149 10.04 7.86 3.18
CA THR A 149 11.22 8.35 3.91
C THR A 149 11.27 9.87 4.03
N MET A 150 10.43 10.58 3.27
CA MET A 150 10.39 12.04 3.21
C MET A 150 8.94 12.54 3.18
N PRO A 151 8.65 13.73 3.75
CA PRO A 151 7.34 14.35 3.66
C PRO A 151 6.87 14.53 2.21
N GLN A 152 5.61 14.18 1.94
CA GLN A 152 4.94 14.28 0.64
C GLN A 152 4.36 15.68 0.39
N THR A 153 5.13 16.72 0.71
CA THR A 153 4.68 18.12 0.67
C THR A 153 5.33 18.93 -0.44
N TRP A 154 6.24 18.32 -1.22
CA TRP A 154 6.89 19.02 -2.32
C TRP A 154 5.90 19.30 -3.44
N LYS A 155 6.03 20.50 -4.02
CA LYS A 155 5.15 21.02 -5.04
C LYS A 155 5.99 21.40 -6.25
N GLU A 156 5.76 20.69 -7.34
CA GLU A 156 6.37 20.99 -8.63
C GLU A 156 5.30 20.81 -9.71
N ASN A 157 5.00 21.87 -10.44
CA ASN A 157 4.04 21.83 -11.53
C ASN A 157 4.79 21.46 -12.82
N GLN A 158 4.87 20.16 -13.09
CA GLN A 158 5.44 19.67 -14.34
C GLN A 158 4.33 19.45 -15.38
N GLU A 159 4.42 20.12 -16.53
CA GLU A 159 3.48 19.97 -17.64
C GLU A 159 2.00 20.27 -17.30
N GLY A 160 1.73 21.07 -16.26
CA GLY A 160 0.37 21.33 -15.80
C GLY A 160 -0.24 20.21 -14.94
N LEU A 161 0.53 19.16 -14.64
CA LEU A 161 0.08 18.02 -13.85
C LEU A 161 -0.14 18.42 -12.39
N ASN A 162 -1.13 17.79 -11.76
CA ASN A 162 -1.45 17.95 -10.36
C ASN A 162 -0.24 17.58 -9.50
N GLU A 163 0.09 18.42 -8.52
CA GLU A 163 1.25 18.25 -7.63
C GLU A 163 1.24 16.92 -6.87
N GLY A 164 0.06 16.30 -6.71
CA GLY A 164 -0.05 14.99 -6.09
C GLY A 164 0.72 13.89 -6.84
N TYR A 165 0.93 14.03 -8.16
CA TYR A 165 1.74 13.10 -8.95
C TYR A 165 3.24 13.17 -8.64
N TYR A 166 3.72 14.28 -8.09
CA TYR A 166 5.09 14.40 -7.59
C TYR A 166 5.27 13.73 -6.23
N SER A 167 4.20 13.59 -5.45
CA SER A 167 4.30 13.22 -4.05
C SER A 167 3.81 11.80 -3.76
N HIS A 168 2.96 11.21 -4.61
CA HIS A 168 2.29 9.94 -4.35
C HIS A 168 2.48 8.94 -5.48
N CYS A 169 2.69 7.67 -5.11
CA CYS A 169 2.74 6.54 -6.02
C CYS A 169 1.51 5.61 -5.91
N SER A 170 0.74 5.74 -4.83
CA SER A 170 -0.45 4.92 -4.55
C SER A 170 -1.74 5.71 -4.83
N PHE A 171 -2.67 5.11 -5.56
CA PHE A 171 -3.95 5.71 -5.97
C PHE A 171 -5.08 4.72 -5.73
N ARG A 172 -5.95 5.03 -4.74
CA ARG A 172 -7.05 4.15 -4.31
C ARG A 172 -8.22 4.15 -5.29
N SER A 173 -8.42 5.27 -5.96
CA SER A 173 -9.40 5.46 -7.02
C SER A 173 -8.81 6.40 -8.07
N PRO A 174 -9.46 6.56 -9.24
CA PRO A 174 -8.93 7.46 -10.25
C PRO A 174 -8.70 8.89 -9.80
N THR A 175 -9.37 9.33 -8.74
CA THR A 175 -9.32 10.70 -8.23
C THR A 175 -8.75 10.81 -6.83
N GLN A 176 -8.18 9.73 -6.28
CA GLN A 176 -7.74 9.71 -4.88
C GLN A 176 -6.35 9.10 -4.72
N ALA A 177 -5.37 9.97 -4.53
CA ALA A 177 -4.03 9.58 -4.06
C ALA A 177 -4.09 9.10 -2.60
N VAL A 178 -3.17 8.22 -2.23
CA VAL A 178 -3.04 7.68 -0.87
C VAL A 178 -1.77 8.24 -0.23
N PRO A 179 -1.89 9.04 0.84
CA PRO A 179 -0.75 9.55 1.58
C PRO A 179 0.03 8.41 2.26
N ALA A 180 1.35 8.54 2.26
CA ALA A 180 2.26 7.66 2.97
C ALA A 180 2.60 8.22 4.35
N GLU A 181 2.72 7.33 5.34
CA GLU A 181 3.19 7.69 6.67
C GLU A 181 4.72 7.79 6.68
N VAL A 182 5.23 8.89 7.22
CA VAL A 182 6.67 9.17 7.32
C VAL A 182 7.19 9.07 8.75
N ASN A 183 6.30 9.11 9.74
CA ASN A 183 6.66 9.04 11.14
C ASN A 183 6.58 7.58 11.65
N PRO A 184 7.72 6.95 11.99
CA PRO A 184 7.74 5.56 12.47
C PRO A 184 6.89 5.33 13.73
N ARG A 185 6.72 6.36 14.58
CA ARG A 185 5.85 6.28 15.76
C ARG A 185 4.40 6.05 15.36
N ASN A 186 3.90 6.81 14.40
CA ASN A 186 2.54 6.66 13.90
C ASN A 186 2.34 5.29 13.24
N VAL A 187 3.33 4.80 12.50
CA VAL A 187 3.32 3.44 11.92
C VAL A 187 3.17 2.39 13.02
N LEU A 188 3.96 2.49 14.10
CA LEU A 188 3.88 1.60 15.25
C LEU A 188 2.49 1.64 15.89
N TYR A 189 1.93 2.83 16.09
CA TYR A 189 0.59 3.01 16.66
C TYR A 189 -0.51 2.40 15.77
N ARG A 190 -0.42 2.57 14.46
CA ARG A 190 -1.33 1.95 13.49
C ARG A 190 -1.21 0.42 13.47
N LEU A 191 0.00 -0.12 13.57
CA LEU A 191 0.24 -1.57 13.52
C LEU A 191 -0.17 -2.29 14.81
N PHE A 192 0.00 -1.65 15.96
CA PHE A 192 -0.17 -2.30 17.28
C PHE A 192 -1.30 -1.70 18.11
N ASN A 193 -2.09 -0.78 17.57
CA ASN A 193 -3.20 -0.11 18.25
C ASN A 193 -2.80 0.51 19.61
N LYS A 194 -1.57 1.00 19.72
CA LYS A 194 -1.11 1.74 20.89
C LYS A 194 -1.62 3.17 20.76
N GLN A 195 -2.66 3.51 21.52
CA GLN A 195 -3.06 4.90 21.70
C GLN A 195 -1.94 5.63 22.45
N ASP A 196 -1.62 6.86 22.04
CA ASP A 196 -0.86 7.77 22.90
C ASP A 196 -1.65 7.88 24.20
N GLN A 197 -1.08 7.41 25.31
CA GLN A 197 -1.48 7.91 26.61
C GLN A 197 -1.03 9.37 26.60
N GLY A 198 -1.98 10.26 26.28
CA GLY A 198 -1.74 11.68 26.11
C GLY A 198 -0.81 12.18 27.19
N GLY A 199 0.27 12.84 26.78
CA GLY A 199 1.21 13.46 27.69
C GLY A 199 0.43 14.27 28.71
N ALA A 200 0.50 13.83 29.97
CA ALA A 200 0.11 14.66 31.09
C ALA A 200 0.86 15.98 30.91
N ALA A 201 0.09 17.06 30.81
CA ALA A 201 0.60 18.42 30.83
C ALA A 201 1.62 18.52 31.97
N ARG A 202 2.84 18.90 31.62
CA ARG A 202 3.79 19.41 32.59
C ARG A 202 3.46 20.88 32.75
N ASP A 203 2.86 21.21 33.89
CA ASP A 203 2.83 22.54 34.47
C ASP A 203 4.26 23.08 34.65
#